data_AF-A0A1I3TBK0-F1
#
_entry.id   AF-A0A1I3TBK0-F1
#
_cell.length_a   1.000
_cell.length_b   1.000
_cell.length_c   1.000
_cell.angle_alpha   90.00
_cell.angle_beta   90.00
_cell.angle_gamma   90.00
#
_symmetry.space_group_name_H-M   'P 1'
#
loop_
_entity.id
_entity.type
_entity.pdbx_description
1 polymer ?
#
loop_
_entity_poly.entity_id
_entity_poly.type
_entity_poly.pdbx_seq_one_letter_code
_entity_poly.pdbx_strand_id
1 'polypeptide(L)'
;MKLAFSLSILVLMAAPASAACYADYKAKQDNPLQLHYGVIEVPDAQCTPAGAAAQLASRLRDGWQVLQVMSVFGPEGLDQRKASAGEYFLRY
;
A
#
# COMPACT_ATOMS: atom_id res chain seq x y z
N MET A 1 53.64 -26.97 -13.33
CA MET A 1 52.29 -26.43 -13.61
C MET A 1 51.60 -26.13 -12.28
N LYS A 2 51.50 -24.85 -11.90
CA LYS A 2 50.72 -24.41 -10.72
C LYS A 2 49.34 -24.01 -11.23
N LEU A 3 48.34 -24.86 -11.03
CA LEU A 3 46.95 -24.56 -11.35
C LEU A 3 46.45 -23.50 -10.35
N ALA A 4 46.36 -22.26 -10.81
CA ALA A 4 45.66 -21.19 -10.11
C ALA A 4 44.16 -21.40 -10.32
N PHE A 5 43.46 -21.92 -9.30
CA PHE A 5 42.01 -22.05 -9.30
C PHE A 5 41.43 -20.75 -8.70
N SER A 6 41.23 -19.74 -9.53
CA SER A 6 40.55 -18.51 -9.13
C SER A 6 39.06 -18.78 -8.96
N LEU A 7 38.62 -18.93 -7.71
CA LEU A 7 37.21 -19.04 -7.35
C LEU A 7 36.57 -17.65 -7.36
N SER A 8 35.94 -17.28 -8.48
CA SER A 8 35.14 -16.07 -8.60
C SER A 8 33.84 -16.22 -7.80
N ILE A 9 33.74 -15.50 -6.68
CA ILE A 9 32.50 -15.38 -5.89
C ILE A 9 31.55 -14.45 -6.66
N LEU A 10 30.45 -15.02 -7.19
CA LEU A 10 29.29 -14.23 -7.63
C LEU A 10 28.51 -13.78 -6.40
N VAL A 11 28.55 -12.48 -6.10
CA VAL A 11 27.68 -11.87 -5.10
C VAL A 11 26.31 -11.64 -5.75
N LEU A 12 25.33 -12.49 -5.43
CA LEU A 12 23.94 -12.25 -5.77
C LEU A 12 23.42 -11.10 -4.90
N MET A 13 23.28 -9.92 -5.49
CA MET A 13 22.55 -8.80 -4.88
C MET A 13 21.06 -9.17 -4.89
N ALA A 14 20.54 -9.65 -3.77
CA ALA A 14 19.10 -9.82 -3.58
C ALA A 14 18.46 -8.43 -3.51
N ALA A 15 17.89 -7.97 -4.63
CA ALA A 15 17.03 -6.79 -4.61
C ALA A 15 15.75 -7.11 -3.83
N PRO A 16 15.22 -6.19 -3.02
CA PRO A 16 13.89 -6.37 -2.44
C PRO A 16 12.90 -6.51 -3.59
N ALA A 17 12.12 -7.59 -3.59
CA ALA A 17 11.04 -7.75 -4.54
C ALA A 17 10.01 -6.65 -4.25
N SER A 18 9.86 -5.67 -5.15
CA SER A 18 8.81 -4.65 -5.06
C SER A 18 7.46 -5.31 -5.32
N ALA A 19 6.77 -5.70 -4.25
CA ALA A 19 5.41 -6.19 -4.33
C ALA A 19 4.48 -5.01 -4.13
N ALA A 20 3.54 -4.80 -5.05
CA ALA A 20 2.57 -3.70 -4.93
C ALA A 20 1.89 -3.74 -3.55
N CYS A 21 1.89 -2.60 -2.86
CA CYS A 21 1.37 -2.49 -1.51
C CYS A 21 0.07 -1.71 -1.49
N TYR A 22 -0.88 -2.20 -0.69
CA TYR A 22 -2.20 -1.62 -0.57
C TYR A 22 -2.54 -1.33 0.88
N ALA A 23 -3.41 -0.35 1.08
CA ALA A 23 -3.98 -0.04 2.38
C ALA A 23 -5.48 0.13 2.27
N ASP A 24 -6.21 -0.49 3.20
CA ASP A 24 -7.63 -0.25 3.35
C ASP A 24 -7.91 0.66 4.53
N TYR A 25 -8.97 1.46 4.41
CA TYR A 25 -9.21 2.54 5.35
C TYR A 25 -10.70 2.85 5.48
N LYS A 26 -11.02 3.60 6.51
CA LYS A 26 -12.31 4.26 6.70
C LYS A 26 -12.11 5.76 6.65
N ALA A 27 -13.03 6.47 6.00
CA ALA A 27 -13.06 7.91 5.97
C ALA A 27 -14.48 8.44 6.14
N LYS A 28 -14.57 9.70 6.56
CA LYS A 28 -15.83 10.42 6.76
C LYS A 28 -15.83 11.79 6.10
N GLN A 29 -17.00 12.27 5.74
CA GLN A 29 -17.29 13.68 5.49
C GLN A 29 -18.25 14.15 6.56
N ASP A 30 -18.12 15.40 6.99
CA ASP A 30 -19.06 16.03 7.91
C ASP A 30 -19.99 16.99 7.13
N ASN A 31 -21.24 17.10 7.56
CA ASN A 31 -22.25 18.07 7.06
C ASN A 31 -22.51 18.03 5.52
N PRO A 32 -23.20 17.00 4.98
CA PRO A 32 -23.84 15.88 5.67
C PRO A 32 -22.84 14.77 6.05
N LEU A 33 -23.16 14.02 7.12
CA LEU A 33 -22.33 12.89 7.53
C LEU A 33 -22.37 11.80 6.45
N GLN A 34 -21.21 11.52 5.86
CA GLN A 34 -21.01 10.38 4.96
C GLN A 34 -19.84 9.54 5.45
N LEU A 35 -19.93 8.23 5.24
CA LEU A 35 -18.88 7.28 5.61
C LEU A 35 -18.58 6.40 4.41
N HIS A 36 -17.31 6.06 4.24
CA HIS A 36 -16.96 5.00 3.30
C HIS A 36 -15.75 4.20 3.75
N TYR A 37 -15.68 2.99 3.19
CA TYR A 37 -14.51 2.13 3.20
C TYR A 37 -13.86 2.22 1.82
N GLY A 38 -12.54 2.29 1.76
CA GLY A 38 -11.80 2.35 0.51
C GLY A 38 -10.52 1.55 0.57
N VAL A 39 -9.91 1.37 -0.60
CA VAL A 39 -8.58 0.77 -0.76
C VAL A 39 -7.75 1.73 -1.60
N ILE A 40 -6.50 1.96 -1.24
CA ILE A 40 -5.53 2.67 -2.07
C ILE A 40 -4.30 1.82 -2.31
N GLU A 41 -3.62 2.05 -3.43
CA GLU A 41 -2.25 1.60 -3.63
C GLU A 41 -1.30 2.63 -3.01
N VAL A 42 -0.35 2.14 -2.22
CA VAL A 42 0.69 2.94 -1.56
C VAL A 42 2.07 2.56 -2.12
N PRO A 43 2.99 3.52 -2.28
CA PRO A 43 4.35 3.19 -2.65
C PRO A 43 4.97 2.24 -1.62
N ASP A 44 5.81 1.30 -2.07
CA ASP A 44 6.45 0.31 -1.19
C ASP A 44 7.20 0.95 -0.01
N ALA A 45 7.84 2.10 -0.24
CA ALA A 45 8.52 2.88 0.79
C ALA A 45 7.57 3.39 1.92
N GLN A 46 6.27 3.39 1.66
CA GLN A 46 5.20 3.80 2.57
C GLN A 46 4.26 2.64 2.91
N CYS A 47 4.69 1.39 2.70
CA CYS A 47 3.96 0.17 3.03
C CYS A 47 3.95 -0.11 4.54
N THR A 48 3.46 0.87 5.30
CA THR A 48 3.26 0.82 6.74
C THR A 48 1.97 1.57 7.07
N PRO A 49 1.28 1.27 8.18
CA PRO A 49 0.07 1.98 8.54
C PRO A 49 0.26 3.51 8.62
N ALA A 50 1.42 3.96 9.11
CA ALA A 50 1.75 5.39 9.20
C ALA A 50 2.00 6.02 7.81
N GLY A 51 2.75 5.33 6.94
CA GLY A 51 2.98 5.79 5.56
C GLY A 51 1.69 5.85 4.75
N ALA A 52 0.84 4.82 4.88
CA ALA A 52 -0.47 4.79 4.26
C ALA A 52 -1.38 5.92 4.75
N ALA A 53 -1.39 6.21 6.06
CA ALA A 53 -2.15 7.32 6.61
C ALA A 53 -1.67 8.67 6.04
N ALA A 54 -0.35 8.87 5.88
CA ALA A 54 0.21 10.07 5.27
C ALA A 54 -0.18 10.20 3.79
N GLN A 55 -0.18 9.10 3.03
CA GLN A 55 -0.68 9.07 1.65
C GLN A 55 -2.16 9.41 1.59
N LEU A 56 -2.99 8.81 2.45
CA LEU A 56 -4.42 9.07 2.48
C LEU A 56 -4.73 10.52 2.82
N ALA A 57 -4.08 11.09 3.85
CA ALA A 57 -4.22 12.49 4.20
C ALA A 57 -3.83 13.42 3.04
N SER A 58 -2.87 13.01 2.21
CA SER A 58 -2.45 13.78 1.03
C SER A 58 -3.27 13.51 -0.22
N ARG A 59 -4.16 12.50 -0.27
CA ARG A 59 -4.97 12.15 -1.46
C ARG A 59 -6.46 12.45 -1.29
N LEU A 60 -6.99 12.23 -0.09
CA LEU A 60 -8.38 12.53 0.21
C LEU A 60 -8.58 14.05 0.16
N ARG A 61 -9.55 14.48 -0.65
CA ARG A 61 -9.93 15.87 -0.90
C ARG A 61 -11.43 16.01 -0.68
N ASP A 62 -11.94 17.21 -0.95
CA ASP A 62 -13.38 17.50 -0.98
C ASP A 62 -14.10 17.22 0.35
N GLY A 63 -13.40 17.42 1.47
CA GLY A 63 -13.99 17.28 2.81
C GLY A 63 -13.91 15.86 3.39
N TRP A 64 -13.34 14.89 2.67
CA TRP A 64 -13.04 13.58 3.26
C TRP A 64 -11.93 13.66 4.30
N GLN A 65 -12.17 13.04 5.45
CA GLN A 65 -11.25 12.90 6.57
C GLN A 65 -10.99 11.42 6.83
N VAL A 66 -9.71 11.02 6.88
CA VAL A 66 -9.33 9.66 7.26
C VAL A 66 -9.69 9.44 8.72
N LEU A 67 -10.46 8.38 8.98
CA LEU A 67 -10.73 7.93 10.34
C LEU A 67 -9.65 6.95 10.81
N GLN A 68 -9.35 5.95 9.98
CA GLN A 68 -8.43 4.89 10.36
C GLN A 68 -7.94 4.12 9.15
N VAL A 69 -6.65 3.77 9.15
CA VAL A 69 -6.08 2.72 8.30
C VAL A 69 -6.38 1.37 8.97
N MET A 70 -7.10 0.49 8.28
CA MET A 70 -7.53 -0.80 8.80
C MET A 70 -6.42 -1.84 8.70
N SER A 71 -5.76 -1.92 7.55
CA SER A 71 -4.67 -2.84 7.29
C SER A 71 -3.78 -2.32 6.16
N VAL A 72 -2.57 -2.86 6.10
CA VAL A 72 -1.66 -2.72 4.96
C VAL A 72 -1.34 -4.15 4.50
N PHE A 73 -1.44 -4.41 3.20
CA PHE A 73 -1.43 -5.77 2.66
C PHE A 73 -0.88 -5.81 1.23
N GLY A 74 -0.46 -7.00 0.79
CA GLY A 74 0.03 -7.25 -0.57
C GLY A 74 -1.08 -7.55 -1.58
N PRO A 75 -0.74 -7.82 -2.84
CA PRO A 75 -1.71 -8.02 -3.92
C PRO A 75 -2.71 -9.15 -3.65
N GLU A 76 -2.30 -10.16 -2.88
CA GLU A 76 -3.13 -11.31 -2.48
C GLU A 76 -4.40 -10.92 -1.70
N GLY A 77 -4.39 -9.77 -1.02
CA GLY A 77 -5.52 -9.28 -0.23
C GLY A 77 -6.47 -8.33 -0.98
N LEU A 78 -6.15 -8.00 -2.23
CA LEU A 78 -6.80 -6.90 -2.95
C LEU A 78 -8.21 -7.27 -3.44
N ASP A 79 -8.34 -8.40 -4.12
CA ASP A 79 -9.61 -8.81 -4.73
C ASP A 79 -10.72 -9.02 -3.70
N GLN A 80 -10.39 -9.53 -2.51
CA GLN A 80 -11.33 -9.71 -1.40
C GLN A 80 -12.00 -8.39 -0.97
N ARG A 81 -11.32 -7.25 -1.12
CA ARG A 81 -11.78 -5.94 -0.61
C ARG A 81 -12.53 -5.12 -1.66
N LYS A 82 -12.47 -5.53 -2.92
CA LYS A 82 -13.06 -4.80 -4.06
C LYS A 82 -14.55 -4.53 -3.89
N ALA A 83 -15.32 -5.56 -3.53
CA ALA A 83 -16.76 -5.42 -3.34
C ALA A 83 -17.11 -4.49 -2.16
N SER A 84 -16.36 -4.57 -1.06
CA SER A 84 -16.57 -3.72 0.11
C SER A 84 -16.19 -2.26 -0.13
N ALA A 85 -15.14 -2.02 -0.92
CA ALA A 85 -14.67 -0.66 -1.25
C ALA A 85 -15.51 0.03 -2.32
N GLY A 86 -16.19 -0.74 -3.19
CA GLY A 86 -17.12 -0.20 -4.18
C GLY A 86 -16.48 0.90 -5.03
N GLU A 87 -17.10 2.08 -5.06
CA GLU A 87 -16.60 3.24 -5.81
C GLU A 87 -15.27 3.81 -5.29
N TYR A 88 -14.84 3.42 -4.09
CA TYR A 88 -13.61 3.89 -3.45
C TYR A 88 -12.47 2.88 -3.52
N PHE A 89 -12.63 1.83 -4.34
CA PHE A 89 -11.58 0.88 -4.65
C PHE A 89 -10.56 1.50 -5.62
N LEU A 90 -9.33 1.72 -5.14
CA LEU A 90 -8.20 2.30 -5.88
C LEU A 90 -8.50 3.66 -6.53
N ARG A 91 -9.45 4.42 -5.97
CA ARG A 91 -9.87 5.71 -6.50
C ARG A 91 -8.93 6.86 -6.11
N TYR A 92 -8.29 6.78 -4.94
CA TYR A 92 -7.55 7.88 -4.34
C TYR A 92 -6.03 7.66 -4.34
#